data_AF-A0A535HK33-F1
#
_entry.id   AF-A0A535HK33-F1
#
_cell.length_a   1.000
_cell.length_b   1.000
_cell.length_c   1.000
_cell.angle_alpha   90.00
_cell.angle_beta   90.00
_cell.angle_gamma   90.00
#
_symmetry.space_group_name_H-M   'P 1'
#
loop_
_entity.id
_entity.type
_entity.pdbx_description
1 polymer ?
#
loop_
_entity_poly.entity_id
_entity_poly.type
_entity_poly.pdbx_seq_one_letter_code
_entity_poly.pdbx_strand_id
1 'polypeptide(L)' 'MGNLAERIEARIRARGPITFADYMESALFDPEDGYYTTRASLGFEGDYVTSVDLGPAFGRSLARGVAVLWALGGKASV' A
#
# COMPACT_ATOMS: atom_id res chain seq x y z
N MET A 1 2.18 8.70 -24.83
CA MET A 1 3.05 8.95 -23.67
C MET A 1 3.84 7.67 -23.44
N GLY A 2 5.13 7.75 -23.11
CA GLY A 2 5.94 6.57 -22.82
C GLY A 2 5.49 5.81 -21.57
N ASN A 3 6.03 4.61 -21.33
CA ASN A 3 5.83 3.87 -20.09
C ASN A 3 6.38 4.64 -18.88
N LEU A 4 6.05 4.20 -17.66
CA LEU A 4 6.44 4.90 -16.43
C LEU A 4 7.93 5.22 -16.33
N ALA A 5 8.82 4.30 -16.73
CA ALA A 5 10.25 4.52 -16.66
C ALA A 5 10.66 5.70 -17.56
N GLU A 6 10.13 5.75 -18.79
CA GLU A 6 10.37 6.85 -19.73
C GLU A 6 9.85 8.19 -19.18
N ARG A 7 8.69 8.19 -18.50
CA ARG A 7 8.15 9.41 -17.86
C ARG A 7 9.01 9.88 -16.68
N ILE A 8 9.52 8.96 -15.86
CA ILE A 8 10.41 9.26 -14.73
C ILE A 8 11.75 9.82 -15.24
N GLU A 9 12.34 9.19 -16.26
CA GLU A 9 13.57 9.68 -16.89
C GLU A 9 13.40 11.09 -17.46
N ALA A 10 12.29 11.34 -18.16
CA ALA A 10 11.97 12.66 -18.70
C ALA A 10 11.82 13.71 -17.58
N ARG A 11 11.17 13.35 -16.47
CA ARG A 11 11.05 14.21 -15.28
C ARG A 11 12.42 14.54 -14.69
N ILE A 12 13.29 13.55 -14.50
CA ILE A 12 14.63 13.76 -13.93
C ILE A 12 15.47 14.65 -14.84
N ARG A 13 15.44 14.40 -16.16
CA ARG A 13 16.16 15.22 -17.14
C ARG A 13 15.69 16.68 -17.14
N ALA A 14 14.39 16.91 -16.99
CA ALA A 14 13.82 18.25 -17.04
C ALA A 14 13.92 19.03 -15.73
N ARG A 15 13.87 18.35 -14.57
CA ARG A 15 13.71 18.99 -13.25
C ARG A 15 14.81 18.66 -12.25
N GLY A 16 15.77 17.83 -12.64
CA GLY A 16 16.83 17.34 -11.77
C GLY A 16 16.47 16.06 -11.02
N PRO A 17 17.40 15.55 -10.19
CA PRO A 17 17.22 14.30 -9.44
C PRO A 17 15.95 14.32 -8.58
N ILE A 18 15.34 13.13 -8.42
CA ILE A 18 14.23 12.91 -7.49
C ILE A 18 14.70 12.09 -6.30
N THR A 19 13.96 12.16 -5.20
CA THR A 19 14.24 11.28 -4.07
C THR A 19 13.82 9.86 -4.39
N PHE A 20 14.35 8.89 -3.63
CA PHE A 20 13.86 7.51 -3.72
C PHE A 20 12.38 7.40 -3.34
N ALA A 21 11.90 8.27 -2.44
CA ALA A 21 10.48 8.32 -2.06
C ALA A 21 9.60 8.72 -3.26
N ASP A 22 9.97 9.75 -4.02
CA ASP A 22 9.25 10.17 -5.24
C ASP A 22 9.23 9.06 -6.30
N TYR A 23 10.35 8.36 -6.47
CA TYR A 23 10.46 7.21 -7.37
C TYR A 23 9.49 6.10 -6.95
N MET A 24 9.51 5.73 -5.66
CA MET A 24 8.65 4.69 -5.12
C MET A 24 7.18 5.07 -5.21
N GLU A 25 6.81 6.32 -4.94
CA GLU A 25 5.44 6.79 -5.13
C GLU A 25 4.96 6.59 -6.57
N SER A 26 5.81 6.91 -7.54
CA SER A 26 5.51 6.69 -8.95
C SER A 26 5.40 5.19 -9.27
N ALA A 27 6.40 4.38 -8.89
CA ALA A 27 6.44 2.94 -9.17
C ALA A 27 5.29 2.16 -8.51
N LEU A 28 4.82 2.62 -7.35
CA LEU A 28 3.75 1.98 -6.59
C LEU A 28 2.36 2.46 -6.99
N PHE A 29 2.18 3.75 -7.28
CA PHE A 29 0.86 4.36 -7.33
C PHE A 29 0.56 5.16 -8.61
N ASP A 30 1.46 5.19 -9.60
CA ASP A 30 1.15 5.83 -10.88
C ASP A 30 -0.19 5.32 -11.47
N PRO A 31 -1.07 6.21 -11.97
CA PRO A 31 -2.41 5.83 -12.43
C PRO A 31 -2.44 4.82 -13.58
N GLU A 32 -1.42 4.81 -14.43
CA GLU A 32 -1.36 3.99 -15.65
C GLU A 32 -0.51 2.73 -15.44
N ASP A 33 0.56 2.83 -14.65
CA ASP A 33 1.61 1.80 -14.56
C ASP A 33 1.99 1.40 -13.12
N GLY A 34 1.40 2.04 -12.11
CA GLY A 34 1.74 1.83 -10.70
C GLY A 34 1.40 0.42 -10.23
N TYR A 35 2.32 -0.21 -9.48
CA TYR A 35 2.15 -1.59 -9.02
C TYR A 35 0.80 -1.81 -8.30
N TYR A 36 0.50 -1.03 -7.27
CA TYR A 36 -0.73 -1.16 -6.50
C TYR A 36 -1.97 -0.64 -7.23
N THR A 37 -1.78 0.17 -8.27
CA THR A 37 -2.89 0.74 -9.03
C THR A 37 -3.39 -0.20 -10.11
N THR A 38 -2.50 -0.87 -10.83
CA THR A 38 -2.88 -1.57 -12.08
C THR A 38 -2.56 -3.07 -12.11
N ARG A 39 -1.68 -3.55 -11.22
CA ARG A 39 -1.15 -4.93 -11.30
C ARG A 39 -1.03 -5.69 -9.98
N ALA A 40 -1.39 -5.09 -8.84
CA ALA A 40 -1.22 -5.76 -7.56
C ALA A 40 -2.01 -7.06 -7.50
N SER A 41 -1.29 -8.16 -7.31
CA SER A 41 -1.84 -9.47 -7.04
C SER A 41 -1.39 -9.90 -5.66
N LEU A 42 -2.34 -9.98 -4.72
CA LEU A 42 -2.09 -10.33 -3.32
C LEU A 42 -2.67 -11.71 -3.00
N GLY A 43 -2.06 -12.41 -2.05
CA GLY A 43 -2.51 -13.71 -1.57
C GLY A 43 -1.67 -14.86 -2.12
N PHE A 44 -2.14 -16.09 -1.95
CA PHE A 44 -1.35 -17.30 -2.25
C PHE A 44 -1.01 -17.47 -3.74
N GLU A 45 -1.79 -16.87 -4.63
CA GLU A 45 -1.53 -16.86 -6.07
C GLU A 45 -0.92 -15.52 -6.56
N GLY A 46 -0.68 -14.60 -5.62
CA GLY A 46 -0.11 -13.28 -5.89
C GLY A 46 1.39 -13.21 -5.61
N ASP A 47 1.91 -11.98 -5.64
CA ASP A 47 3.33 -11.71 -5.44
C ASP A 47 3.74 -11.86 -3.96
N TYR A 48 2.79 -11.72 -3.04
CA TYR A 48 3.03 -11.91 -1.61
C TYR A 48 1.74 -12.22 -0.83
N VAL A 49 1.94 -12.98 0.24
CA VAL A 49 0.92 -13.29 1.26
C VAL A 49 1.06 -12.34 2.44
N THR A 50 -0.07 -11.99 3.03
CA THR A 50 -0.20 -11.18 4.24
C THR A 50 -0.85 -12.00 5.36
N SER A 51 -0.85 -11.49 6.59
CA SER A 51 -1.41 -12.22 7.73
C SER A 51 -2.90 -12.53 7.61
N VAL A 52 -3.66 -11.78 6.81
CA VAL A 52 -5.09 -12.06 6.56
C VAL A 52 -5.30 -13.26 5.65
N ASP A 53 -4.32 -13.57 4.78
CA ASP A 53 -4.37 -14.71 3.88
C ASP A 53 -4.18 -16.04 4.63
N LEU A 54 -3.41 -16.02 5.72
CA LEU A 54 -3.09 -17.22 6.52
C LEU A 54 -4.26 -17.74 7.36
N GLY A 55 -5.34 -16.97 7.48
CA GLY A 55 -6.56 -17.38 8.17
C GLY A 55 -7.04 -16.40 9.25
N PRO A 56 -8.14 -16.75 9.96
CA PRO A 56 -8.90 -15.80 10.78
C PRO A 56 -8.25 -15.41 12.11
N ALA A 57 -7.10 -16.01 12.47
CA ALA A 57 -6.47 -15.77 13.77
C ALA A 57 -6.00 -14.31 13.92
N PHE A 58 -5.39 -13.74 12.88
CA PHE A 58 -4.90 -12.36 12.90
C PHE A 58 -6.05 -11.36 13.11
N GLY A 59 -7.11 -11.46 12.30
CA GLY A 59 -8.29 -10.59 12.42
C GLY A 59 -8.99 -10.70 13.77
N ARG A 60 -9.12 -11.92 14.33
CA ARG A 60 -9.71 -12.12 15.66
C ARG A 60 -8.87 -11.49 16.78
N SER A 61 -7.55 -11.59 16.71
CA SER A 61 -6.66 -10.96 17.67
C SER A 61 -6.71 -9.44 17.57
N LEU A 62 -6.71 -8.89 16.36
CA LEU A 62 -6.82 -7.45 16.12
C LEU A 62 -8.16 -6.90 16.65
N ALA A 63 -9.27 -7.55 16.35
CA ALA A 63 -10.60 -7.13 16.82
C ALA A 63 -10.70 -7.08 18.35
N ARG A 64 -10.12 -8.07 19.05
CA ARG A 64 -10.04 -8.08 20.52
C ARG A 64 -9.22 -6.90 21.04
N GLY A 65 -8.06 -6.63 20.44
CA GLY A 65 -7.22 -5.49 20.80
C GLY A 65 -7.95 -4.16 20.64
N VAL A 66 -8.61 -3.95 19.49
CA VAL A 66 -9.41 -2.74 19.22
C VAL A 66 -10.56 -2.60 20.22
N ALA A 67 -11.26 -3.68 20.57
CA ALA A 67 -12.33 -3.64 21.56
C ALA A 67 -11.85 -3.23 22.96
N VAL A 68 -10.66 -3.70 23.36
CA VAL A 68 -10.01 -3.29 24.62
C VAL A 68 -9.64 -1.80 24.58
N LEU A 69 -9.01 -1.35 23.50
CA LEU A 69 -8.64 0.06 23.33
C LEU A 69 -9.88 0.97 23.34
N TRP A 70 -10.95 0.54 22.69
CA TRP A 70 -12.23 1.25 22.70
C TRP A 70 -12.82 1.38 24.10
N ALA A 71 -12.79 0.31 24.90
CA ALA A 71 -13.26 0.34 26.28
C ALA A 71 -12.42 1.27 27.18
N LEU A 72 -11.11 1.33 26.95
CA LEU A 72 -10.18 2.20 27.68
C LEU A 72 -10.29 3.67 27.28
N GLY A 73 -10.60 3.96 26.01
CA GLY A 73 -10.74 5.31 25.47
C GLY A 73 -11.99 6.08 25.96
N GLY A 74 -12.80 5.46 26.81
CA GLY A 74 -14.10 5.96 27.23
C GLY A 74 -15.17 5.55 26.23
N LYS A 75 -16.25 4.94 26.72
CA LYS A 75 -17.40 4.57 25.89
C LYS A 75 -17.85 5.81 25.10
N ALA A 76 -17.97 5.71 23.77
CA ALA A 76 -18.89 6.58 23.08
C ALA A 76 -20.25 6.35 23.73
N SER A 77 -20.75 7.37 24.41
CA SER A 77 -22.10 7.44 24.91
C SER A 77 -23.04 7.25 23.72
N VAL A 78 -23.60 6.05 23.61
CA VAL A 78 -24.79 5.74 22.81
C VAL A 78 -25.84 5.23 23.77
#